data_AF-A0A7C7MFW8-F1
#
_entry.id   AF-A0A7C7MFW8-F1
#
_cell.length_a   1.000
_cell.length_b   1.000
_cell.length_c   1.000
_cell.angle_alpha   90.00
_cell.angle_beta   90.00
_cell.angle_gamma   90.00
#
_symmetry.space_group_name_H-M   'P 1'
#
loop_
_entity.id
_entity.type
_entity.pdbx_description
1 polymer ?
#
loop_
_entity_poly.entity_id
_entity_poly.type
_entity_poly.pdbx_seq_one_letter_code
_entity_poly.pdbx_strand_id
1 'polypeptide(L)' 'MPLDPQAQAVLEATAALGLPPNHTVSAQEARANAKLRPRAPGPEVAKVEDRNIPGPG' A
#
# COMPACT_ATOMS: atom_id res chain seq x y z
N MET A 1 -1.79 18.32 20.94
CA MET A 1 -0.87 17.24 21.34
C MET A 1 0.10 16.99 20.19
N PRO A 2 1.39 16.71 20.44
CA PRO A 2 2.34 16.39 19.38
C PRO A 2 2.01 15.05 18.71
N LEU A 3 2.49 14.86 17.48
CA LEU A 3 2.43 13.57 16.77
C LEU A 3 3.35 12.55 17.46
N ASP A 4 2.95 11.28 17.42
CA ASP A 4 3.83 10.18 17.82
C ASP A 4 5.04 10.09 16.87
N PRO A 5 6.28 9.88 17.37
CA PRO A 5 7.47 9.82 16.53
C PRO A 5 7.41 8.74 15.42
N GLN A 6 6.79 7.59 15.66
CA GLN A 6 6.65 6.54 14.64
C GLN A 6 5.66 6.97 13.56
N ALA A 7 4.57 7.63 13.94
CA ALA A 7 3.62 8.18 12.99
C ALA A 7 4.25 9.28 12.12
N GLN A 8 5.12 10.13 12.70
CA GLN A 8 5.88 11.11 11.94
C GLN A 8 6.76 10.45 10.87
N ALA A 9 7.51 9.39 11.23
CA ALA A 9 8.36 8.67 10.28
C ALA A 9 7.56 8.05 9.12
N VAL A 10 6.36 7.50 9.40
CA VAL A 10 5.47 6.96 8.36
C VAL A 10 4.97 8.05 7.39
N LEU A 11 4.62 9.22 7.92
CA LEU A 11 4.18 10.36 7.10
C LEU A 11 5.32 10.88 6.22
N GLU A 12 6.54 10.99 6.75
CA GLU A 12 7.73 11.40 6.00
C GLU A 12 8.05 10.40 4.88
N ALA A 13 8.04 9.08 5.17
CA ALA A 13 8.25 8.05 4.16
C ALA A 13 7.17 8.05 3.07
N THR A 14 5.92 8.35 3.42
CA THR A 14 4.81 8.46 2.46
C THR A 14 4.97 9.71 1.60
N ALA A 15 5.36 10.84 2.19
CA ALA A 15 5.60 12.10 1.47
C ALA A 15 6.76 11.97 0.47
N ALA A 16 7.81 11.22 0.82
CA ALA A 16 8.95 10.96 -0.05
C ALA A 16 8.60 10.21 -1.35
N LEU A 17 7.44 9.54 -1.40
CA LEU A 17 6.95 8.88 -2.62
C LEU A 17 6.46 9.87 -3.69
N GLY A 18 6.22 11.15 -3.36
CA GLY A 18 5.87 12.19 -4.32
C GLY A 18 4.59 11.91 -5.12
N LEU A 19 3.62 11.21 -4.52
CA LEU A 19 2.41 10.79 -5.23
C LEU A 19 1.50 11.99 -5.54
N PRO A 20 0.86 12.03 -6.73
CA PRO A 20 -0.09 13.07 -7.09
C PRO A 20 -1.38 13.01 -6.22
N PRO A 21 -2.16 14.10 -6.16
CA PRO A 21 -3.45 14.10 -5.48
C PRO A 21 -4.39 13.01 -6.04
N ASN A 22 -5.12 12.33 -5.15
CA ASN A 22 -5.96 11.18 -5.53
C ASN A 22 -7.04 11.51 -6.58
N HIS A 23 -7.51 12.77 -6.63
CA HIS A 23 -8.54 13.20 -7.57
C HIS A 23 -8.01 13.52 -8.97
N THR A 24 -6.68 13.48 -9.18
CA THR A 24 -6.04 13.76 -10.48
C THR A 24 -5.52 12.50 -11.16
N VAL A 25 -5.76 11.31 -10.59
CA VAL A 25 -5.29 10.03 -11.14
C VAL A 25 -6.45 9.10 -11.44
N SER A 26 -6.28 8.26 -12.45
CA SER A 26 -7.23 7.19 -12.77
C SER A 26 -7.23 6.10 -11.68
N ALA A 27 -8.28 5.28 -11.68
CA ALA A 27 -8.36 4.14 -10.78
C ALA A 27 -7.21 3.12 -10.99
N GLN A 28 -6.67 3.02 -12.20
CA GLN A 28 -5.55 2.12 -12.48
C GLN A 28 -4.25 2.64 -11.87
N GLU A 29 -3.97 3.93 -12.06
CA GLU A 29 -2.80 4.61 -11.48
C GLU A 29 -2.87 4.64 -9.95
N ALA A 30 -4.05 4.89 -9.37
CA ALA A 30 -4.23 4.83 -7.92
C ALA A 30 -3.87 3.44 -7.34
N ARG A 31 -4.26 2.35 -8.02
CA ARG A 31 -3.89 0.98 -7.62
C ARG A 31 -2.39 0.73 -7.75
N ALA A 32 -1.73 1.30 -8.75
CA ALA A 32 -0.28 1.21 -8.90
C ALA A 32 0.44 1.98 -7.79
N ASN A 33 0.03 3.22 -7.51
CA ASN A 33 0.58 4.07 -6.45
C ASN A 33 0.45 3.40 -5.07
N ALA A 34 -0.67 2.72 -4.81
CA ALA A 34 -0.89 1.99 -3.55
C ALA A 34 0.10 0.83 -3.33
N LYS A 35 0.74 0.30 -4.38
CA LYS A 35 1.76 -0.76 -4.27
C LYS A 35 3.15 -0.20 -3.91
N LEU A 36 3.39 1.10 -4.10
CA LEU A 36 4.66 1.76 -3.77
C LEU A 36 4.82 2.02 -2.27
N ARG A 37 3.73 1.99 -1.51
CA ARG A 37 3.76 2.18 -0.05
C ARG A 37 4.43 0.96 0.62
N PRO A 38 5.44 1.17 1.50
CA PRO A 38 6.08 0.08 2.22
C PRO A 38 5.07 -0.75 3.00
N ARG A 39 5.19 -2.08 2.91
CA ARG A 39 4.41 -3.03 3.71
C ARG A 39 5.39 -3.87 4.51
N ALA A 40 5.12 -4.00 5.80
CA ALA A 40 5.87 -4.97 6.60
C ALA A 40 5.62 -6.37 6.02
N PRO A 41 6.66 -7.21 5.92
CA PRO A 41 6.47 -8.60 5.54
C PRO A 41 5.54 -9.27 6.55
N GLY A 42 4.68 -10.15 6.05
CA GLY A 42 3.89 -11.02 6.92
C GLY A 42 4.77 -12.01 7.68
N PRO A 43 4.23 -12.67 8.71
CA PRO A 43 4.93 -13.76 9.37
C PRO A 43 5.26 -14.89 8.39
N GLU A 44 6.26 -15.70 8.72
CA GLU A 44 6.60 -16.89 7.96
C GLU A 44 5.47 -17.93 8.02
N VAL A 45 5.17 -18.53 6.87
CA VAL A 45 4.13 -19.56 6.73
C VAL A 45 4.67 -20.73 5.93
N ALA A 46 4.18 -21.93 6.23
CA ALA A 46 4.65 -23.16 5.60
C ALA A 46 4.34 -23.23 4.10
N LYS A 47 3.30 -22.53 3.62
CA LYS A 47 2.89 -22.54 2.22
C LYS A 47 2.12 -21.27 1.85
N VAL A 48 2.43 -20.73 0.67
CA VAL A 48 1.63 -19.71 -0.04
C VAL A 48 1.35 -20.24 -1.44
N GLU A 49 0.09 -20.20 -1.88
CA GLU A 49 -0.28 -20.56 -3.24
C GLU A 49 -1.38 -19.64 -3.78
N ASP A 50 -1.21 -19.15 -5.01
CA ASP A 50 -2.27 -18.48 -5.74
C ASP A 50 -3.17 -19.53 -6.41
N ARG A 51 -4.48 -19.39 -6.23
CA ARG A 51 -5.47 -20.33 -6.78
C ARG A 51 -6.57 -19.59 -7.51
N ASN A 52 -6.97 -20.12 -8.67
CA ASN A 52 -8.15 -19.66 -9.38
C ASN A 52 -9.38 -20.47 -8.92
N ILE A 53 -10.40 -19.79 -8.41
CA ILE A 53 -11.68 -20.38 -8.01
C ILE A 53 -12.77 -19.76 -8.88
N PRO A 54 -13.58 -20.55 -9.61
CA PRO A 54 -14.62 -20.01 -10.48
C PRO A 54 -15.63 -19.16 -9.71
N GLY A 55 -15.94 -17.98 -10.25
CA GLY A 55 -17.01 -17.11 -9.76
C GLY A 55 -18.31 -17.29 -10.55
N PRO A 56 -19.38 -16.55 -10.20
CA PRO A 56 -20.69 -16.64 -10.86
C PRO A 56 -20.74 -15.97 -12.25
N GLY A 57 -19.60 -15.82 -12.93
CA GLY A 57 -19.48 -15.18 -14.26
C GLY A 57 -19.46 -16.20 -15.38
#